data_AF-A0A4V1ZWF4-F1
#
_entry.id   AF-A0A4V1ZWF4-F1
#
_cell.length_a   1.000
_cell.length_b   1.000
_cell.length_c   1.000
_cell.angle_alpha   90.00
_cell.angle_beta   90.00
_cell.angle_gamma   90.00
#
_symmetry.space_group_name_H-M   'P 1'
#
loop_
_entity.id
_entity.type
_entity.pdbx_description
1 polymer ?
#
loop_
_entity_poly.entity_id
_entity_poly.type
_entity_poly.pdbx_seq_one_letter_code
_entity_poly.pdbx_strand_id
1 'polypeptide(L)'
;MTEIQKDGCRLASPAEHGRHMAIDDDMSSEATVPALFAEITALLEDAHEIAVRGQNSKLSTSEYRSYAVELRRSLDQIQTLAWSIQLTMG
;
A
#
# COMPACT_ATOMS: atom_id res chain seq x y z
N MET A 1 16.37 -17.56 51.31
CA MET A 1 15.39 -16.53 51.68
C MET A 1 16.11 -15.20 51.75
N THR A 2 15.90 -14.35 50.76
CA THR A 2 15.96 -12.89 50.87
C THR A 2 15.34 -12.35 49.59
N GLU A 3 14.22 -11.67 49.78
CA GLU A 3 13.34 -11.08 48.78
C GLU A 3 14.04 -9.96 48.02
N ILE A 4 13.90 -9.95 46.69
CA ILE A 4 14.25 -8.78 45.87
C ILE A 4 12.94 -8.07 45.56
N GLN A 5 12.86 -6.84 46.04
CA GLN A 5 11.72 -5.94 46.00
C GLN A 5 11.17 -5.74 44.58
N LYS A 6 9.84 -5.84 44.49
CA LYS A 6 8.98 -5.27 43.45
C LYS A 6 8.93 -3.76 43.62
N ASP A 7 9.34 -3.04 42.58
CA ASP A 7 8.90 -1.70 42.19
C ASP A 7 9.29 -1.59 40.71
N GLY A 8 8.51 -1.15 39.73
CA GLY A 8 7.20 -0.53 39.64
C GLY A 8 7.01 -0.27 38.13
N CYS A 9 5.79 -0.45 37.63
CA CYS A 9 5.47 -0.26 36.21
C CYS A 9 5.90 1.13 35.72
N ARG A 10 6.78 1.21 34.72
CA ARG A 10 6.94 2.42 33.92
C ARG A 10 6.10 2.30 32.66
N LEU A 11 4.84 2.72 32.77
CA LEU A 11 4.00 3.06 31.63
C LEU A 11 4.66 4.25 30.91
N ALA A 12 5.19 4.02 29.71
CA ALA A 12 5.47 5.11 28.80
C ALA A 12 4.12 5.57 28.22
N SER A 13 3.56 6.65 28.75
CA SER A 13 2.35 7.26 28.19
C SER A 13 2.66 7.96 26.84
N PRO A 14 1.71 7.89 25.88
CA PRO A 14 1.79 8.51 24.57
C PRO A 14 1.20 9.93 24.59
N ALA A 15 1.94 10.91 24.05
CA ALA A 15 1.54 12.29 23.79
C ALA A 15 2.81 13.00 23.29
N GLU A 16 2.91 13.80 22.23
CA GLU A 16 2.04 14.49 21.27
C GLU A 16 2.97 14.70 20.05
N HIS A 17 2.54 14.68 18.80
CA HIS A 17 2.01 15.84 18.10
C HIS A 17 1.13 15.36 16.95
N GLY A 18 -0.19 15.43 17.15
CA GLY A 18 -1.07 15.75 16.05
C GLY A 18 -0.82 17.20 15.62
N ARG A 19 -0.67 17.41 14.30
CA ARG A 19 -1.16 18.55 13.50
C ARG A 19 -0.40 18.61 12.18
N HIS A 20 -0.98 18.01 11.15
CA HIS A 20 -1.18 18.73 9.90
C HIS A 20 -2.43 18.17 9.20
N MET A 21 -3.57 18.73 9.60
CA MET A 21 -4.78 18.75 8.78
C MET A 21 -4.61 19.87 7.75
N ALA A 22 -5.02 19.57 6.52
CA ALA A 22 -5.46 20.49 5.46
C ALA A 22 -4.40 21.43 4.85
N ILE A 23 -3.83 20.99 3.73
CA ILE A 23 -3.44 21.79 2.57
C ILE A 23 -3.54 20.83 1.38
N ASP A 24 -4.36 20.94 0.36
CA ASP A 24 -5.42 21.86 0.00
C ASP A 24 -6.40 21.04 -0.86
N ASP A 25 -7.67 21.39 -0.78
CA ASP A 25 -8.71 21.02 -1.72
C ASP A 25 -8.46 21.78 -3.04
N ASP A 26 -7.35 21.46 -3.72
CA ASP A 26 -7.15 21.83 -5.12
C ASP A 26 -7.50 20.62 -5.97
N MET A 27 -8.77 20.56 -6.35
CA MET A 27 -9.28 19.79 -7.47
C MET A 27 -8.67 20.32 -8.79
N SER A 28 -7.34 20.31 -8.91
CA SER A 28 -6.66 20.38 -10.20
C SER A 28 -6.58 18.95 -10.75
N SER A 29 -7.05 18.81 -11.98
CA SER A 29 -7.28 17.56 -12.70
C SER A 29 -6.01 16.75 -13.05
N GLU A 30 -4.90 16.93 -12.32
CA GLU A 30 -3.64 16.21 -12.52
C GLU A 30 -3.10 15.71 -11.18
N ALA A 31 -3.12 14.39 -10.98
CA ALA A 31 -2.32 13.79 -9.94
C ALA A 31 -0.84 14.14 -10.20
N THR A 32 -0.16 14.70 -9.19
CA THR A 32 1.27 15.01 -9.29
C THR A 32 2.10 13.75 -9.54
N VAL A 33 3.27 13.87 -10.18
CA VAL A 33 4.17 12.72 -10.42
C VAL A 33 4.45 11.90 -9.14
N PRO A 34 4.74 12.50 -7.97
CA PRO A 34 4.87 11.74 -6.71
C PRO A 34 3.60 10.98 -6.31
N ALA A 35 2.41 11.56 -6.50
CA ALA A 35 1.15 10.89 -6.20
C ALA A 35 0.92 9.67 -7.12
N LEU A 36 1.26 9.78 -8.41
CA LEU A 36 1.20 8.66 -9.35
C LEU A 36 2.15 7.51 -8.93
N PHE A 37 3.35 7.82 -8.43
CA PHE A 37 4.26 6.80 -7.88
C PHE A 37 3.72 6.14 -6.60
N ALA A 38 3.04 6.90 -5.74
CA ALA A 38 2.39 6.34 -4.56
C ALA A 38 1.26 5.38 -4.95
N GLU A 39 0.46 5.72 -5.96
CA GLU A 39 -0.60 4.85 -6.47
C GLU A 39 -0.05 3.58 -7.14
N ILE A 40 1.00 3.71 -7.95
CA ILE A 40 1.72 2.55 -8.50
C ILE A 40 2.23 1.63 -7.38
N THR A 41 2.73 2.21 -6.29
CA THR A 41 3.22 1.42 -5.13
C THR A 41 2.10 0.59 -4.52
N ALA A 42 0.93 1.18 -4.27
CA ALA A 42 -0.22 0.46 -3.75
C ALA A 42 -0.66 -0.68 -4.70
N LEU A 43 -0.72 -0.42 -6.01
CA LEU A 43 -1.06 -1.45 -7.00
C LEU A 43 -0.03 -2.58 -7.08
N LEU A 44 1.26 -2.28 -6.86
CA LEU A 44 2.32 -3.29 -6.79
C LEU A 44 2.19 -4.16 -5.54
N GLU A 45 1.77 -3.59 -4.40
CA GLU A 45 1.47 -4.33 -3.19
C GLU A 45 0.26 -5.26 -3.39
N ASP A 46 -0.81 -4.79 -4.03
CA ASP A 46 -1.97 -5.62 -4.39
C ASP A 46 -1.59 -6.75 -5.35
N ALA A 47 -0.80 -6.42 -6.39
CA ALA A 47 -0.29 -7.40 -7.35
C ALA A 47 0.58 -8.46 -6.66
N HIS A 48 1.42 -8.05 -5.70
CA HIS A 48 2.19 -8.95 -4.86
C HIS A 48 1.28 -9.89 -4.09
N GLU A 49 0.26 -9.37 -3.40
CA GLU A 49 -0.66 -10.21 -2.62
C GLU A 49 -1.39 -11.23 -3.51
N ILE A 50 -1.87 -10.82 -4.69
CA ILE A 50 -2.48 -11.74 -5.67
C ILE A 50 -1.49 -12.84 -6.07
N ALA A 51 -0.24 -12.48 -6.37
CA ALA A 51 0.80 -13.44 -6.75
C ALA A 51 1.11 -14.42 -5.60
N VAL A 52 1.16 -13.95 -4.36
CA VAL A 52 1.36 -14.79 -3.17
C VAL A 52 0.19 -15.75 -2.98
N ARG A 53 -1.05 -15.27 -3.06
CA ARG A 53 -2.26 -16.13 -3.00
C ARG A 53 -2.22 -17.20 -4.10
N GLY A 54 -1.82 -16.82 -5.31
CA GLY A 54 -1.65 -17.70 -6.45
C GLY A 54 -0.57 -18.78 -6.31
N GLN A 55 0.30 -18.73 -5.30
CA GLN A 55 1.30 -19.79 -5.05
C GLN A 55 0.71 -21.01 -4.31
N ASN A 56 -0.54 -20.92 -3.85
CA ASN A 56 -1.18 -22.02 -3.14
C ASN A 56 -1.49 -23.19 -4.09
N SER A 57 -0.76 -24.30 -3.94
CA SER A 57 -0.91 -25.49 -4.79
C SER A 57 -2.27 -26.19 -4.71
N LYS A 58 -3.12 -25.81 -3.74
CA LYS A 58 -4.45 -26.40 -3.53
C LYS A 58 -5.56 -25.65 -4.28
N LEU A 59 -5.25 -24.56 -4.98
CA LEU A 59 -6.22 -23.81 -5.76
C LEU A 59 -6.78 -24.64 -6.92
N SER A 60 -8.06 -24.43 -7.21
CA SER A 60 -8.70 -24.93 -8.42
C SER A 60 -8.24 -24.16 -9.67
N THR A 61 -8.40 -24.76 -10.84
CA THR A 61 -8.14 -24.11 -12.13
C THR A 61 -8.91 -22.79 -12.30
N SER A 62 -10.15 -22.71 -11.79
CA SER A 62 -10.95 -21.48 -11.81
C SER A 62 -10.36 -20.39 -10.93
N GLU A 63 -9.84 -20.73 -9.75
CA GLU A 63 -9.20 -19.76 -8.85
C GLU A 63 -7.90 -19.23 -9.46
N TYR A 64 -7.04 -20.11 -10.00
CA TYR A 64 -5.86 -19.67 -10.73
C TYR A 64 -6.19 -18.71 -11.87
N ARG A 65 -7.26 -19.00 -12.63
CA ARG A 65 -7.72 -18.11 -13.71
C ARG A 65 -8.21 -16.78 -13.15
N SER A 66 -8.95 -16.77 -12.03
CA SER A 66 -9.40 -15.52 -11.39
C SER A 66 -8.21 -14.66 -10.98
N TYR A 67 -7.24 -15.24 -10.27
CA TYR A 67 -6.04 -14.52 -9.84
C TYR A 67 -5.20 -14.02 -11.01
N ALA A 68 -5.09 -14.78 -12.10
CA ALA A 68 -4.41 -14.32 -13.31
C ALA A 68 -5.12 -13.10 -13.95
N VAL A 69 -6.46 -13.06 -13.92
CA VAL A 69 -7.24 -11.92 -14.41
C VAL A 69 -7.10 -10.71 -13.49
N GLU A 70 -7.17 -10.91 -12.17
CA GLU A 70 -6.96 -9.84 -11.18
C GLU A 70 -5.56 -9.25 -11.31
N LEU A 71 -4.52 -10.09 -11.37
CA LEU A 71 -3.14 -9.65 -11.53
C LEU A 71 -2.93 -8.86 -12.84
N ARG A 72 -3.55 -9.32 -13.95
CA ARG A 72 -3.48 -8.58 -15.22
C ARG A 72 -4.06 -7.18 -15.07
N ARG A 73 -5.20 -7.02 -14.40
CA ARG A 73 -5.84 -5.71 -14.20
C ARG A 73 -4.94 -4.75 -13.43
N SER A 74 -4.31 -5.19 -12.35
CA SER A 74 -3.38 -4.35 -11.58
C SER A 74 -2.19 -3.93 -12.43
N LEU A 75 -1.62 -4.84 -13.23
CA LEU A 75 -0.49 -4.53 -14.11
C LEU A 75 -0.87 -3.55 -15.23
N ASP A 76 -2.07 -3.69 -15.81
CA ASP A 76 -2.56 -2.77 -16.84
C ASP A 76 -2.78 -1.36 -16.25
N GLN A 77 -3.29 -1.26 -15.01
CA GLN A 77 -3.42 0.03 -14.31
C GLN A 77 -2.06 0.68 -14.02
N ILE A 78 -1.08 -0.10 -13.54
CA ILE A 78 0.29 0.38 -13.34
C ILE A 78 0.88 0.92 -14.65
N GLN A 79 0.65 0.21 -15.76
CA GLN A 79 1.10 0.66 -17.08
C GLN A 79 0.46 1.99 -17.48
N THR A 80 -0.84 2.17 -17.26
CA THR A 80 -1.52 3.45 -17.51
C THR A 80 -0.91 4.58 -16.69
N LEU A 81 -0.70 4.39 -15.38
CA LEU A 81 -0.11 5.42 -14.51
C LEU A 81 1.34 5.73 -14.91
N ALA A 82 2.12 4.71 -15.28
CA ALA A 82 3.48 4.90 -15.78
C ALA A 82 3.51 5.74 -17.07
N TRP A 83 2.54 5.54 -17.97
CA TRP A 83 2.37 6.40 -19.13
C TRP A 83 1.94 7.82 -18.76
N SER A 84 1.05 8.01 -17.79
CA SER A 84 0.68 9.34 -17.29
C SER A 84 1.90 10.09 -16.77
N ILE A 85 2.79 9.44 -16.01
CA ILE A 85 4.06 10.05 -15.55
C ILE A 85 4.90 10.51 -16.74
N GLN A 86 5.03 9.70 -17.78
CA GLN A 86 5.80 10.06 -18.98
C GLN A 86 5.22 11.29 -19.67
N LEU A 87 3.90 11.39 -19.79
CA LEU A 87 3.21 12.54 -20.39
C LEU A 87 3.34 13.80 -19.53
N THR A 88 3.28 13.69 -18.20
CA THR A 88 3.46 14.85 -17.31
C THR A 88 4.89 15.40 -17.35
N MET A 89 5.87 14.56 -17.66
CA MET A 89 7.29 14.93 -17.73
C MET A 89 7.76 15.35 -19.14
N GLY A 90 6.92 15.21 -20.17
CA GLY A 90 7.27 15.36 -21.59
C GLY A 90 6.33 16.25 -22.38
#